data_AF-A0A5R8WDD9-F1
#
_entry.id   AF-A0A5R8WDD9-F1
#
_cell.length_a   1.000
_cell.length_b   1.000
_cell.length_c   1.000
_cell.angle_alpha   90.00
_cell.angle_beta   90.00
_cell.angle_gamma   90.00
#
_symmetry.space_group_name_H-M   'P 1'
#
loop_
_entity.id
_entity.type
_entity.pdbx_description
1 polymer ?
#
loop_
_entity_poly.entity_id
_entity_poly.type
_entity_poly.pdbx_seq_one_letter_code
_entity_poly.pdbx_strand_id
1 'polypeptide(L)'
;MKDETPARAKSAEPQPEPFLDTSGDSDEPAFSWMAPAGRDTAGSRAGDTPGAARPSGSSSIDGSGDAGIAPGSTQAETRADRKAAEAAAAPPSDADDRPGNGSSSVFNEPLHTSALHVRPPEEEVERRNAERENAANAKPVAPRVMQVLLAVCFPVVLLVLAVRVVTSPLFLWVEYNRPGFPGDGYGFSTDDRMTYGSYAVDYLSNWAGPRYLGDLVHRGGDKLFKDGEVSHMADVKLVILSTFGAGALLLLLCLIAVLYLRKRSTGGVRRGLFAGSIITLVIILGLGTLAFLGWQQFFTEFHRIFFADGSWTFSLDDTLIRLFPGQFWIDAGIAIAGLVLLTALVTLVLTWPTRRRRGLPRREAAADQA
;
A
#
# COMPACT_ATOMS: atom_id res chain seq x y z
N MET A 1 37.58 52.28 -35.26
CA MET A 1 37.62 50.80 -35.35
C MET A 1 36.38 50.30 -34.61
N LYS A 2 35.22 50.34 -35.27
CA LYS A 2 34.50 49.19 -35.89
C LYS A 2 34.14 48.10 -34.87
N ASP A 3 32.94 48.24 -34.31
CA ASP A 3 32.14 47.18 -33.69
C ASP A 3 31.73 46.17 -34.76
N GLU A 4 32.02 44.88 -34.55
CA GLU A 4 31.47 43.80 -35.36
C GLU A 4 30.74 42.81 -34.46
N THR A 5 29.41 42.98 -34.41
CA THR A 5 28.46 41.96 -33.95
C THR A 5 28.07 41.12 -35.16
N PRO A 6 28.22 39.78 -35.17
CA PRO A 6 27.76 38.99 -36.30
C PRO A 6 26.24 38.88 -36.27
N ALA A 7 25.62 39.28 -37.38
CA ALA A 7 24.20 39.19 -37.63
C ALA A 7 23.73 37.73 -37.67
N ARG A 8 22.65 37.45 -36.94
CA ARG A 8 21.91 36.19 -36.95
C ARG A 8 21.31 35.96 -38.35
N ALA A 9 21.82 34.96 -39.06
CA ALA A 9 21.22 34.47 -40.29
C ALA A 9 19.80 33.93 -39.99
N LYS A 10 18.79 34.49 -40.66
CA LYS A 10 17.43 33.93 -40.72
C LYS A 10 17.43 32.86 -41.82
N SER A 11 17.54 31.59 -41.44
CA SER A 11 17.20 30.50 -42.36
C SER A 11 15.68 30.37 -42.42
N ALA A 12 15.13 30.60 -43.61
CA ALA A 12 13.74 30.40 -43.96
C ALA A 12 13.64 29.12 -44.79
N GLU A 13 13.39 27.99 -44.12
CA GLU A 13 12.81 26.78 -44.72
C GLU A 13 12.27 25.89 -43.58
N PRO A 14 10.99 25.48 -43.61
CA PRO A 14 10.48 24.52 -42.64
C PRO A 14 11.13 23.15 -42.90
N GLN A 15 11.78 22.60 -41.88
CA GLN A 15 12.26 21.22 -41.87
C GLN A 15 11.06 20.29 -42.18
N PRO A 16 11.20 19.29 -43.07
CA PRO A 16 10.15 18.30 -43.26
C PRO A 16 9.93 17.56 -41.94
N GLU A 17 8.68 17.47 -41.50
CA GLU A 17 8.34 16.75 -40.28
C GLU A 17 8.84 15.30 -40.36
N PRO A 18 9.41 14.74 -39.28
CA PRO A 18 9.78 13.34 -39.27
C PRO A 18 8.52 12.51 -39.54
N PHE A 19 8.61 11.61 -40.52
CA PHE A 19 7.58 10.60 -40.74
C PHE A 19 7.53 9.70 -39.49
N LEU A 20 6.63 10.02 -38.58
CA LEU A 20 6.26 9.17 -37.48
C LEU A 20 5.38 8.08 -38.08
N ASP A 21 6.00 6.95 -38.39
CA ASP A 21 5.27 5.71 -38.61
C ASP A 21 4.48 5.41 -37.33
N THR A 22 3.16 5.59 -37.42
CA THR A 22 2.20 5.31 -36.35
C THR A 22 1.57 3.93 -36.54
N SER A 23 2.16 3.06 -37.38
CA SER A 23 1.81 1.66 -37.38
C SER A 23 2.16 1.07 -36.01
N GLY A 24 1.12 0.84 -35.22
CA GLY A 24 1.21 0.21 -33.92
C GLY A 24 1.66 -1.23 -34.08
N ASP A 25 2.97 -1.45 -34.09
CA ASP A 25 3.55 -2.76 -33.81
C ASP A 25 3.71 -2.89 -32.29
N SER A 26 2.56 -2.88 -31.59
CA SER A 26 2.47 -3.04 -30.14
C SER A 26 2.75 -4.47 -29.66
N ASP A 27 2.97 -5.38 -30.62
CA ASP A 27 3.18 -6.81 -30.41
C ASP A 27 4.67 -7.21 -30.51
N GLU A 28 5.58 -6.28 -30.83
CA GLU A 28 7.01 -6.56 -30.76
C GLU A 28 7.52 -6.49 -29.30
N PRO A 29 8.32 -7.48 -28.87
CA PRO A 29 8.90 -7.52 -27.54
C PRO A 29 9.85 -6.32 -27.34
N ALA A 30 9.70 -5.61 -26.23
CA ALA A 30 10.46 -4.41 -25.89
C ALA A 30 12.00 -4.58 -25.86
N PHE A 31 12.46 -5.80 -25.64
CA PHE A 31 13.82 -6.21 -25.93
C PHE A 31 13.78 -7.53 -26.67
N SER A 32 14.70 -7.77 -27.58
CA SER A 32 14.70 -8.99 -28.39
C SER A 32 14.94 -10.28 -27.59
N TRP A 33 15.48 -10.20 -26.36
CA TRP A 33 15.52 -11.36 -25.43
C TRP A 33 14.13 -11.72 -24.87
N MET A 34 13.15 -10.82 -24.98
CA MET A 34 11.75 -11.09 -24.64
C MET A 34 10.97 -11.74 -25.78
N ALA A 35 11.57 -11.87 -26.97
CA ALA A 35 10.95 -12.61 -28.05
C ALA A 35 10.80 -14.09 -27.69
N PRO A 36 9.68 -14.74 -28.03
CA PRO A 36 9.56 -16.18 -27.88
C PRO A 36 10.67 -16.86 -28.68
N ALA A 37 11.43 -17.74 -28.02
CA ALA A 37 12.44 -18.56 -28.68
C ALA A 37 11.77 -19.36 -29.81
N GLY A 38 12.00 -18.97 -31.07
CA GLY A 38 11.36 -19.63 -32.21
C GLY A 38 11.19 -18.81 -33.48
N ARG A 39 11.51 -17.51 -33.53
CA ARG A 39 11.62 -16.79 -34.81
C ARG A 39 13.04 -16.85 -35.36
N ASP A 40 13.50 -18.07 -35.58
CA ASP A 40 14.49 -18.31 -36.63
C ASP A 40 13.77 -18.19 -37.98
N THR A 41 14.39 -17.45 -38.88
CA THR A 41 13.95 -17.18 -40.24
C THR A 41 13.79 -18.47 -41.06
N ALA A 42 12.55 -18.94 -41.27
CA ALA A 42 12.30 -20.02 -42.23
C ALA A 42 10.86 -20.04 -42.79
N GLY A 43 10.73 -19.68 -44.06
CA GLY A 43 9.89 -20.33 -45.08
C GLY A 43 8.41 -20.65 -44.77
N SER A 44 7.52 -19.80 -45.27
CA SER A 44 6.09 -20.11 -45.44
C SER A 44 5.86 -21.31 -46.36
N ARG A 45 5.22 -22.38 -45.85
CA ARG A 45 4.38 -23.29 -46.62
C ARG A 45 3.14 -23.69 -45.81
N ALA A 46 2.00 -23.55 -46.47
CA ALA A 46 0.65 -23.85 -46.02
C ALA A 46 0.40 -25.33 -45.71
N GLY A 47 -0.60 -25.60 -44.88
CA GLY A 47 -1.18 -26.93 -44.66
C GLY A 47 -2.33 -26.89 -43.66
N ASP A 48 -3.36 -27.66 -43.95
CA ASP A 48 -4.79 -27.47 -43.66
C ASP A 48 -5.29 -27.93 -42.26
N THR A 49 -6.50 -27.47 -41.97
CA THR A 49 -7.44 -27.63 -40.81
C THR A 49 -8.03 -29.07 -40.64
N PRO A 50 -9.13 -29.34 -39.86
CA PRO A 50 -9.46 -29.18 -38.41
C PRO A 50 -10.08 -30.48 -37.77
N GLY A 51 -10.48 -30.46 -36.49
CA GLY A 51 -11.65 -31.25 -36.06
C GLY A 51 -11.89 -31.57 -34.57
N ALA A 52 -13.05 -31.10 -34.06
CA ALA A 52 -13.98 -31.76 -33.09
C ALA A 52 -13.51 -31.98 -31.62
N ALA A 53 -14.34 -31.99 -30.57
CA ALA A 53 -15.74 -31.68 -30.31
C ALA A 53 -15.95 -31.56 -28.77
N ARG A 54 -16.97 -30.80 -28.36
CA ARG A 54 -17.63 -30.80 -27.03
C ARG A 54 -18.60 -32.02 -26.95
N PRO A 55 -19.07 -32.51 -25.78
CA PRO A 55 -20.10 -31.77 -25.01
C PRO A 55 -20.21 -32.04 -23.49
N SER A 56 -21.12 -31.24 -22.91
CA SER A 56 -21.60 -31.13 -21.54
C SER A 56 -22.37 -32.35 -20.98
N GLY A 57 -22.51 -32.41 -19.65
CA GLY A 57 -23.54 -33.17 -18.95
C GLY A 57 -23.89 -32.53 -17.60
N SER A 58 -25.17 -32.22 -17.39
CA SER A 58 -25.76 -31.72 -16.16
C SER A 58 -26.26 -32.85 -15.25
N SER A 59 -26.51 -32.56 -13.98
CA SER A 59 -27.82 -32.70 -13.32
C SER A 59 -27.70 -32.59 -11.80
N SER A 60 -28.83 -32.32 -11.18
CA SER A 60 -29.09 -31.66 -9.89
C SER A 60 -30.04 -32.52 -9.02
N ILE A 61 -30.42 -32.00 -7.83
CA ILE A 61 -31.63 -32.33 -7.02
C ILE A 61 -31.43 -33.52 -6.04
N ASP A 62 -31.86 -33.58 -4.77
CA ASP A 62 -32.63 -32.75 -3.81
C ASP A 62 -32.36 -33.25 -2.37
N GLY A 63 -32.81 -32.53 -1.34
CA GLY A 63 -33.03 -33.11 -0.02
C GLY A 63 -33.25 -32.12 1.14
N SER A 64 -34.45 -31.57 1.23
CA SER A 64 -35.05 -30.70 2.25
C SER A 64 -35.24 -31.35 3.64
N GLY A 65 -35.12 -30.59 4.74
CA GLY A 65 -36.25 -30.11 5.58
C GLY A 65 -35.98 -30.52 7.05
N ASP A 66 -36.48 -29.93 8.13
CA ASP A 66 -37.29 -28.75 8.45
C ASP A 66 -37.20 -28.56 10.00
N ALA A 67 -37.83 -27.49 10.49
CA ALA A 67 -37.59 -26.69 11.67
C ALA A 67 -38.24 -27.09 13.02
N GLY A 68 -37.89 -26.29 14.04
CA GLY A 68 -38.78 -25.82 15.13
C GLY A 68 -38.35 -26.22 16.54
N ILE A 69 -38.51 -25.47 17.63
CA ILE A 69 -39.15 -24.18 17.99
C ILE A 69 -38.59 -23.78 19.39
N ALA A 70 -38.52 -22.47 19.71
CA ALA A 70 -38.14 -21.83 21.00
C ALA A 70 -39.27 -21.95 22.08
N PRO A 71 -39.33 -21.29 23.26
CA PRO A 71 -38.53 -20.17 23.81
C PRO A 71 -38.19 -20.25 25.33
N GLY A 72 -37.48 -19.25 25.86
CA GLY A 72 -37.26 -19.07 27.30
C GLY A 72 -36.50 -17.79 27.64
N SER A 73 -37.23 -16.76 28.08
CA SER A 73 -36.77 -15.44 28.51
C SER A 73 -36.31 -15.42 29.97
N THR A 74 -35.22 -14.73 30.29
CA THR A 74 -35.10 -13.87 31.49
C THR A 74 -33.97 -12.86 31.32
N GLN A 75 -34.35 -11.58 31.38
CA GLN A 75 -33.48 -10.41 31.35
C GLN A 75 -32.67 -10.31 32.65
N ALA A 76 -31.41 -9.91 32.52
CA ALA A 76 -30.56 -9.51 33.63
C ALA A 76 -30.88 -8.07 34.04
N GLU A 77 -31.42 -7.90 35.24
CA GLU A 77 -31.71 -6.60 35.85
C GLU A 77 -30.43 -5.80 36.11
N THR A 78 -30.43 -4.55 35.66
CA THR A 78 -29.33 -3.61 35.85
C THR A 78 -29.46 -2.88 37.19
N ARG A 79 -28.32 -2.44 37.73
CA ARG A 79 -28.18 -1.72 39.02
C ARG A 79 -29.04 -0.44 39.15
N ALA A 80 -29.59 0.07 38.06
CA ALA A 80 -30.47 1.23 38.03
C ALA A 80 -31.89 0.92 38.55
N ASP A 81 -32.42 -0.29 38.30
CA ASP A 81 -33.80 -0.66 38.62
C ASP A 81 -34.00 -0.88 40.14
N ARG A 82 -32.95 -1.32 40.83
CA ARG A 82 -32.96 -1.51 42.29
C ARG A 82 -33.02 -0.20 43.08
N LYS A 83 -32.56 0.93 42.51
CA LYS A 83 -32.55 2.23 43.19
C LYS A 83 -33.89 2.97 43.09
N ALA A 84 -34.74 2.60 42.12
CA ALA A 84 -36.09 3.14 41.97
C ALA A 84 -37.11 2.45 42.90
N ALA A 85 -36.93 1.15 43.18
CA ALA A 85 -37.79 0.41 44.10
C ALA A 85 -37.57 0.78 45.59
N GLU A 86 -36.36 1.23 45.95
CA GLU A 86 -36.00 1.60 47.34
C GLU A 86 -36.54 3.00 47.74
N ALA A 87 -36.94 3.83 46.78
CA ALA A 87 -37.53 5.15 47.02
C ALA A 87 -39.06 5.12 47.26
N ALA A 88 -39.71 3.96 47.06
CA ALA A 88 -41.16 3.80 47.18
C ALA A 88 -41.61 3.20 48.53
N ALA A 89 -40.70 2.90 49.46
CA ALA A 89 -41.01 2.31 50.76
C ALA A 89 -40.52 3.20 51.92
N ALA A 90 -41.30 4.22 52.25
CA ALA A 90 -41.21 4.91 53.53
C ALA A 90 -42.55 4.72 54.29
N PRO A 91 -42.54 4.32 55.58
CA PRO A 91 -43.76 4.05 56.33
C PRO A 91 -44.42 5.35 56.84
N PRO A 92 -45.74 5.33 57.13
CA PRO A 92 -46.42 6.47 57.71
C PRO A 92 -46.21 6.54 59.23
N SER A 93 -46.07 7.74 59.77
CA SER A 93 -46.15 8.01 61.22
C SER A 93 -47.30 8.97 61.49
N ASP A 94 -48.27 8.50 62.27
CA ASP A 94 -49.44 9.23 62.76
C ASP A 94 -49.13 10.20 63.91
N ALA A 95 -50.10 11.11 64.12
CA ALA A 95 -50.42 11.94 65.29
C ALA A 95 -49.51 13.18 65.54
N ASP A 96 -50.00 14.36 65.94
CA ASP A 96 -51.20 14.67 66.73
C ASP A 96 -51.64 16.15 66.61
N ASP A 97 -52.82 16.42 67.14
CA ASP A 97 -53.74 17.55 66.98
C ASP A 97 -53.39 18.83 67.82
N ARG A 98 -53.72 20.04 67.29
CA ARG A 98 -54.30 21.25 67.96
C ARG A 98 -53.63 22.66 67.91
N PRO A 99 -54.47 23.74 67.94
CA PRO A 99 -54.29 24.94 67.10
C PRO A 99 -53.85 26.22 67.85
N GLY A 100 -53.33 27.19 67.11
CA GLY A 100 -53.01 28.54 67.61
C GLY A 100 -53.11 29.58 66.51
N ASN A 101 -54.11 30.45 66.64
CA ASN A 101 -54.45 31.58 65.79
C ASN A 101 -53.38 32.69 65.84
N GLY A 102 -53.09 33.36 64.72
CA GLY A 102 -52.22 34.54 64.70
C GLY A 102 -51.93 35.08 63.29
N SER A 103 -52.62 36.16 62.92
CA SER A 103 -52.43 36.88 61.67
C SER A 103 -51.04 37.49 61.52
N SER A 104 -50.43 37.42 60.34
CA SER A 104 -49.67 38.54 59.79
C SER A 104 -49.64 38.46 58.26
N SER A 105 -50.12 39.51 57.61
CA SER A 105 -49.96 39.74 56.18
C SER A 105 -48.51 40.14 55.92
N VAL A 106 -47.66 39.18 55.59
CA VAL A 106 -46.30 39.46 55.11
C VAL A 106 -46.34 39.54 53.59
N PHE A 107 -46.14 40.75 53.08
CA PHE A 107 -45.86 41.02 51.67
C PHE A 107 -44.63 40.20 51.25
N ASN A 108 -44.85 39.14 50.47
CA ASN A 108 -43.78 38.34 49.86
C ASN A 108 -43.46 38.95 48.49
N GLU A 109 -42.42 39.77 48.44
CA GLU A 109 -41.81 40.17 47.19
C GLU A 109 -41.10 38.94 46.59
N PRO A 110 -41.50 38.45 45.39
CA PRO A 110 -40.85 37.29 44.82
C PRO A 110 -39.41 37.66 44.45
N LEU A 111 -38.45 37.11 45.19
CA LEU A 111 -37.03 37.22 44.90
C LEU A 111 -36.77 36.87 43.43
N HIS A 112 -35.92 37.67 42.77
CA HIS A 112 -35.48 37.54 41.37
C HIS A 112 -34.86 36.17 41.01
N THR A 113 -34.78 35.24 41.95
CA THR A 113 -34.30 33.86 41.80
C THR A 113 -35.42 32.85 41.49
N SER A 114 -36.69 33.25 41.48
CA SER A 114 -37.79 32.36 41.08
C SER A 114 -37.73 31.92 39.61
N ALA A 115 -37.03 32.68 38.75
CA ALA A 115 -36.78 32.29 37.35
C ALA A 115 -35.70 31.20 37.18
N LEU A 116 -34.97 30.84 38.26
CA LEU A 116 -33.99 29.75 38.27
C LEU A 116 -34.59 28.39 38.68
N HIS A 117 -35.88 28.33 39.02
CA HIS A 117 -36.57 27.10 39.44
C HIS A 117 -37.48 26.50 38.35
N VAL A 118 -37.53 27.08 37.15
CA VAL A 118 -38.23 26.46 36.02
C VAL A 118 -37.39 25.27 35.55
N ARG A 119 -37.76 24.07 36.02
CA ARG A 119 -37.22 22.81 35.51
C ARG A 119 -37.42 22.83 34.00
N PRO A 120 -36.34 22.70 33.19
CA PRO A 120 -36.48 22.63 31.74
C PRO A 120 -37.49 21.53 31.37
N PRO A 121 -38.30 21.73 30.31
CA PRO A 121 -39.27 20.73 29.88
C PRO A 121 -38.58 19.37 29.71
N GLU A 122 -39.24 18.29 30.13
CA GLU A 122 -38.63 16.95 30.24
C GLU A 122 -38.03 16.49 28.91
N GLU A 123 -38.67 16.83 27.79
CA GLU A 123 -38.18 16.57 26.42
C GLU A 123 -36.80 17.20 26.14
N GLU A 124 -36.51 18.40 26.66
CA GLU A 124 -35.21 19.06 26.45
C GLU A 124 -34.12 18.48 27.35
N VAL A 125 -34.48 18.00 28.55
CA VAL A 125 -33.57 17.26 29.43
C VAL A 125 -33.21 15.91 28.82
N GLU A 126 -34.20 15.19 28.30
CA GLU A 126 -34.01 13.92 27.59
C GLU A 126 -33.17 14.09 26.32
N ARG A 127 -33.44 15.13 25.51
CA ARG A 127 -32.62 15.44 24.33
C ARG A 127 -31.16 15.70 24.72
N ARG A 128 -30.91 16.51 25.75
CA ARG A 128 -29.54 16.81 26.22
C ARG A 128 -28.86 15.58 26.83
N ASN A 129 -29.60 14.70 27.50
CA ASN A 129 -29.07 13.44 28.01
C ASN A 129 -28.72 12.48 26.86
N ALA A 130 -29.61 12.35 25.86
CA ALA A 130 -29.35 11.56 24.66
C ALA A 130 -28.16 12.12 23.86
N GLU A 131 -28.01 13.44 23.74
CA GLU A 131 -26.84 14.08 23.12
C GLU A 131 -25.55 13.81 23.90
N ARG A 132 -25.60 13.85 25.24
CA ARG A 132 -24.45 13.51 26.11
C ARG A 132 -24.09 12.03 26.04
N GLU A 133 -25.07 11.15 26.01
CA GLU A 133 -24.88 9.71 25.82
C GLU A 133 -24.34 9.38 24.44
N ASN A 134 -24.83 10.06 23.39
CA ASN A 134 -24.29 9.95 22.03
C ASN A 134 -22.84 10.48 21.95
N ALA A 135 -22.54 11.60 22.60
CA ALA A 135 -21.19 12.15 22.69
C ALA A 135 -20.24 11.25 23.51
N ALA A 136 -20.73 10.61 24.56
CA ALA A 136 -19.98 9.66 25.37
C ALA A 136 -19.78 8.31 24.65
N ASN A 137 -20.74 7.88 23.84
CA ASN A 137 -20.69 6.66 23.04
C ASN A 137 -19.99 6.82 21.69
N ALA A 138 -19.70 8.05 21.26
CA ALA A 138 -18.92 8.33 20.05
C ALA A 138 -17.48 7.80 20.24
N LYS A 139 -17.26 6.55 19.83
CA LYS A 139 -15.93 5.93 19.81
C LYS A 139 -14.96 6.87 19.07
N PRO A 140 -13.77 7.15 19.62
CA PRO A 140 -12.86 8.09 18.99
C PRO A 140 -12.49 7.56 17.60
N VAL A 141 -12.90 8.30 16.57
CA VAL A 141 -12.70 7.93 15.16
C VAL A 141 -11.22 8.04 14.78
N ALA A 142 -10.48 8.98 15.40
CA ALA A 142 -9.08 9.24 15.09
C ALA A 142 -8.14 8.01 15.23
N PRO A 143 -8.18 7.21 16.32
CA PRO A 143 -7.44 5.95 16.38
C PRO A 143 -7.79 4.93 15.29
N ARG A 144 -9.03 4.92 14.78
CA ARG A 144 -9.39 4.03 13.66
C ARG A 144 -8.81 4.54 12.35
N VAL A 145 -8.91 5.84 12.10
CA VAL A 145 -8.32 6.48 10.90
C VAL A 145 -6.82 6.24 10.87
N MET A 146 -6.11 6.42 11.99
CA MET A 146 -4.67 6.15 12.06
C MET A 146 -4.33 4.67 11.87
N GLN A 147 -5.20 3.74 12.27
CA GLN A 147 -5.02 2.31 11.99
C GLN A 147 -5.15 2.00 10.49
N VAL A 148 -6.16 2.57 9.83
CA VAL A 148 -6.37 2.41 8.39
C VAL A 148 -5.21 3.03 7.62
N LEU A 149 -4.80 4.25 7.98
CA LEU A 149 -3.63 4.91 7.39
C LEU A 149 -2.39 4.01 7.52
N LEU A 150 -2.10 3.50 8.72
CA LEU A 150 -0.97 2.60 8.93
C LEU A 150 -1.09 1.32 8.09
N ALA A 151 -2.27 0.74 7.98
CA ALA A 151 -2.51 -0.47 7.19
C ALA A 151 -2.31 -0.24 5.67
N VAL A 152 -2.72 0.92 5.16
CA VAL A 152 -2.60 1.27 3.73
C VAL A 152 -1.19 1.71 3.37
N CYS A 153 -0.53 2.49 4.23
CA CYS A 153 0.82 2.97 3.96
C CYS A 153 1.90 1.87 4.13
N PHE A 154 1.66 0.89 4.99
CA PHE A 154 2.60 -0.22 5.25
C PHE A 154 3.07 -0.97 3.97
N PRO A 155 2.19 -1.49 3.10
CA PRO A 155 2.62 -2.19 1.88
C PRO A 155 3.50 -1.32 0.97
N VAL A 156 3.13 -0.05 0.81
CA VAL A 156 3.88 0.88 -0.06
C VAL A 156 5.26 1.18 0.52
N VAL A 157 5.34 1.51 1.81
CA VAL A 157 6.62 1.77 2.49
C VAL A 157 7.53 0.54 2.43
N LEU A 158 6.97 -0.65 2.69
CA LEU A 158 7.73 -1.89 2.63
C LEU A 158 8.25 -2.18 1.22
N LEU A 159 7.43 -1.96 0.19
CA LEU A 159 7.86 -2.12 -1.20
C LEU A 159 8.98 -1.14 -1.56
N VAL A 160 8.84 0.14 -1.19
CA VAL A 160 9.88 1.16 -1.46
C VAL A 160 11.20 0.80 -0.76
N LEU A 161 11.14 0.31 0.48
CA LEU A 161 12.35 -0.14 1.19
C LEU A 161 12.99 -1.35 0.52
N ALA A 162 12.19 -2.31 0.02
CA ALA A 162 12.71 -3.46 -0.72
C ALA A 162 13.38 -3.04 -2.04
N VAL A 163 12.74 -2.15 -2.80
CA VAL A 163 13.33 -1.54 -4.02
C VAL A 163 14.65 -0.84 -3.67
N ARG A 164 14.68 -0.06 -2.58
CA ARG A 164 15.90 0.64 -2.14
C ARG A 164 17.06 -0.31 -1.81
N VAL A 165 16.76 -1.50 -1.28
CA VAL A 165 17.77 -2.54 -1.01
C VAL A 165 18.32 -3.11 -2.31
N VAL A 166 17.45 -3.38 -3.29
CA VAL A 166 17.83 -3.96 -4.59
C VAL A 166 18.53 -2.94 -5.50
N THR A 167 18.16 -1.66 -5.44
CA THR A 167 18.88 -0.58 -6.11
C THR A 167 20.09 -0.14 -5.28
N SER A 168 20.98 -1.08 -4.97
CA SER A 168 22.19 -0.82 -4.19
C SER A 168 23.41 -1.49 -4.81
N PRO A 169 24.63 -0.93 -4.60
CA PRO A 169 25.86 -1.57 -5.05
C PRO A 169 26.05 -2.98 -4.48
N LEU A 170 25.52 -3.25 -3.28
CA LEU A 170 25.59 -4.57 -2.66
C LEU A 170 24.78 -5.60 -3.45
N PHE A 171 23.55 -5.26 -3.85
CA PHE A 171 22.74 -6.17 -4.65
C PHE A 171 23.39 -6.45 -6.01
N LEU A 172 23.89 -5.40 -6.68
CA LEU A 172 24.62 -5.55 -7.94
C LEU A 172 25.81 -6.52 -7.79
N TRP A 173 26.58 -6.35 -6.71
CA TRP A 173 27.71 -7.23 -6.42
C TRP A 173 27.27 -8.68 -6.19
N VAL A 174 26.23 -8.90 -5.37
CA VAL A 174 25.69 -10.25 -5.11
C VAL A 174 25.24 -10.90 -6.42
N GLU A 175 24.58 -10.14 -7.29
CA GLU A 175 24.02 -10.65 -8.54
C GLU A 175 25.09 -11.02 -9.57
N TYR A 176 26.17 -10.24 -9.69
CA TYR A 176 27.26 -10.60 -10.60
C TYR A 176 28.20 -11.67 -10.04
N ASN A 177 28.21 -11.91 -8.73
CA ASN A 177 29.07 -12.91 -8.09
C ASN A 177 28.33 -14.21 -7.73
N ARG A 178 27.02 -14.31 -7.95
CA ARG A 178 26.30 -15.57 -7.71
C ARG A 178 26.63 -16.62 -8.79
N PRO A 179 26.63 -17.91 -8.43
CA PRO A 179 26.78 -18.98 -9.40
C PRO A 179 25.66 -18.95 -10.45
N GLY A 180 26.04 -19.16 -11.71
CA GLY A 180 25.10 -19.33 -12.83
C GLY A 180 24.53 -18.04 -13.42
N PHE A 181 25.01 -16.86 -13.02
CA PHE A 181 24.62 -15.61 -13.68
C PHE A 181 25.15 -15.57 -15.13
N PRO A 182 24.34 -15.16 -16.13
CA PRO A 182 24.75 -15.20 -17.53
C PRO A 182 25.90 -14.24 -17.81
N GLY A 183 26.90 -14.74 -18.53
CA GLY A 183 27.99 -13.92 -19.06
C GLY A 183 27.49 -12.96 -20.16
N ASP A 184 28.31 -11.95 -20.48
CA ASP A 184 28.03 -11.06 -21.61
C ASP A 184 28.55 -11.69 -22.91
N GLY A 185 27.64 -11.96 -23.86
CA GLY A 185 27.98 -12.48 -25.19
C GLY A 185 28.75 -11.48 -26.06
N TYR A 186 28.80 -10.21 -25.66
CA TYR A 186 29.41 -9.10 -26.39
C TYR A 186 30.75 -8.63 -25.82
N GLY A 187 31.30 -9.35 -24.82
CA GLY A 187 32.70 -9.22 -24.40
C GLY A 187 32.97 -8.44 -23.13
N PHE A 188 31.97 -7.97 -22.38
CA PHE A 188 32.22 -7.47 -21.02
C PHE A 188 32.58 -8.62 -20.08
N SER A 189 33.70 -8.49 -19.39
CA SER A 189 34.00 -9.34 -18.24
C SER A 189 33.08 -9.01 -17.07
N THR A 190 33.00 -9.89 -16.08
CA THR A 190 32.29 -9.60 -14.82
C THR A 190 32.81 -8.33 -14.15
N ASP A 191 34.12 -8.08 -14.21
CA ASP A 191 34.73 -6.87 -13.65
C ASP A 191 34.34 -5.60 -14.42
N ASP A 192 34.27 -5.67 -15.75
CA ASP A 192 33.76 -4.56 -16.57
C ASP A 192 32.30 -4.27 -16.22
N ARG A 193 31.46 -5.31 -16.09
CA ARG A 193 30.04 -5.15 -15.71
C ARG A 193 29.88 -4.60 -14.30
N MET A 194 30.69 -5.06 -13.35
CA MET A 194 30.74 -4.49 -12.00
C MET A 194 31.09 -3.01 -12.04
N THR A 195 32.10 -2.62 -12.82
CA THR A 195 32.56 -1.23 -12.92
C THR A 195 31.50 -0.34 -13.55
N TYR A 196 31.06 -0.68 -14.76
CA TYR A 196 30.11 0.12 -15.53
C TYR A 196 28.70 0.10 -14.92
N GLY A 197 28.27 -1.05 -14.42
CA GLY A 197 27.00 -1.19 -13.70
C GLY A 197 26.99 -0.37 -12.40
N SER A 198 28.12 -0.27 -11.69
CA SER A 198 28.20 0.55 -10.48
C SER A 198 27.99 2.04 -10.77
N TYR A 199 28.51 2.56 -11.89
CA TYR A 199 28.20 3.94 -12.32
C TYR A 199 26.70 4.13 -12.57
N ALA A 200 26.06 3.20 -13.28
CA ALA A 200 24.62 3.28 -13.55
C ALA A 200 23.77 3.20 -12.26
N VAL A 201 24.11 2.32 -11.31
CA VAL A 201 23.41 2.21 -10.02
C VAL A 201 23.66 3.44 -9.13
N ASP A 202 24.89 3.95 -9.07
CA ASP A 202 25.22 5.16 -8.31
C ASP A 202 24.47 6.39 -8.85
N TYR A 203 24.35 6.49 -10.18
CA TYR A 203 23.62 7.57 -10.84
C TYR A 203 22.18 7.72 -10.33
N LEU A 204 21.51 6.62 -9.99
CA LEU A 204 20.12 6.63 -9.52
C LEU A 204 19.92 7.35 -8.17
N SER A 205 20.98 7.48 -7.37
CA SER A 205 20.89 8.06 -6.01
C SER A 205 21.74 9.31 -5.81
N ASN A 206 22.64 9.63 -6.74
CA ASN A 206 23.48 10.82 -6.66
C ASN A 206 22.78 12.08 -7.23
N TRP A 207 23.41 13.25 -7.10
CA TRP A 207 22.86 14.53 -7.58
C TRP A 207 23.39 14.94 -8.97
N ALA A 208 24.12 14.06 -9.66
CA ALA A 208 24.71 14.39 -10.96
C ALA A 208 23.65 14.41 -12.07
N GLY A 209 23.87 15.25 -13.09
CA GLY A 209 23.05 15.28 -14.30
C GLY A 209 23.39 14.15 -15.30
N PRO A 210 22.67 14.04 -16.43
CA PRO A 210 22.83 12.95 -17.41
C PRO A 210 24.26 12.79 -17.96
N ARG A 211 25.05 13.87 -17.97
CA ARG A 211 26.48 13.85 -18.33
C ARG A 211 27.31 12.87 -17.51
N TYR A 212 26.89 12.52 -16.30
CA TYR A 212 27.57 11.54 -15.46
C TYR A 212 27.73 10.18 -16.16
N LEU A 213 26.72 9.76 -16.93
CA LEU A 213 26.78 8.55 -17.75
C LEU A 213 27.19 8.88 -19.19
N GLY A 214 26.73 10.02 -19.73
CA GLY A 214 27.00 10.41 -21.12
C GLY A 214 28.46 10.75 -21.44
N ASP A 215 29.25 11.12 -20.44
CA ASP A 215 30.68 11.43 -20.61
C ASP A 215 31.57 10.19 -20.35
N LEU A 216 31.00 9.02 -20.00
CA LEU A 216 31.75 7.77 -19.85
C LEU A 216 32.16 7.21 -21.21
N VAL A 217 33.40 6.73 -21.31
CA VAL A 217 33.96 6.17 -22.56
C VAL A 217 34.54 4.77 -22.33
N HIS A 218 34.49 3.94 -23.37
CA HIS A 218 35.17 2.65 -23.38
C HIS A 218 36.70 2.83 -23.50
N ARG A 219 37.46 1.74 -23.36
CA ARG A 219 38.93 1.75 -23.53
C ARG A 219 39.38 2.31 -24.89
N GLY A 220 38.53 2.19 -25.92
CA GLY A 220 38.77 2.70 -27.28
C GLY A 220 38.45 4.19 -27.48
N GLY A 221 37.86 4.87 -26.50
CA GLY A 221 37.50 6.29 -26.57
C GLY A 221 36.06 6.58 -27.03
N ASP A 222 35.34 5.58 -27.54
CA ASP A 222 33.92 5.72 -27.88
C ASP A 222 33.03 5.83 -26.63
N LYS A 223 31.87 6.50 -26.76
CA LYS A 223 30.89 6.62 -25.67
C LYS A 223 30.48 5.24 -25.16
N LEU A 224 30.48 5.08 -23.83
CA LEU A 224 30.07 3.84 -23.18
C LEU A 224 28.55 3.64 -23.26
N PHE A 225 27.77 4.70 -23.04
CA PHE A 225 26.32 4.70 -23.19
C PHE A 225 25.91 5.56 -24.39
N LYS A 226 24.97 5.07 -25.19
CA LYS A 226 24.32 5.84 -26.26
C LYS A 226 23.42 6.91 -25.65
N ASP A 227 23.13 7.97 -26.43
CA ASP A 227 22.33 9.09 -25.94
C ASP A 227 20.91 8.67 -25.51
N GLY A 228 20.33 7.67 -26.18
CA GLY A 228 19.04 7.07 -25.79
C GLY A 228 19.10 6.36 -24.44
N GLU A 229 20.18 5.61 -24.16
CA GLU A 229 20.38 4.92 -22.88
C GLU A 229 20.56 5.92 -21.73
N VAL A 230 21.28 7.01 -21.98
CA VAL A 230 21.48 8.11 -21.01
C VAL A 230 20.16 8.82 -20.73
N SER A 231 19.35 9.10 -21.76
CA SER A 231 18.03 9.70 -21.60
C SER A 231 17.11 8.80 -20.77
N HIS A 232 17.06 7.51 -21.08
CA HIS A 232 16.27 6.55 -20.31
C HIS A 232 16.71 6.47 -18.85
N MET A 233 18.02 6.41 -18.59
CA MET A 233 18.54 6.42 -17.22
C MET A 233 18.17 7.70 -16.46
N ALA A 234 18.06 8.85 -17.13
CA ALA A 234 17.59 10.09 -16.51
C ALA A 234 16.11 9.99 -16.11
N ASP A 235 15.26 9.38 -16.94
CA ASP A 235 13.85 9.12 -16.61
C ASP A 235 13.74 8.14 -15.43
N VAL A 236 14.50 7.04 -15.46
CA VAL A 236 14.56 6.06 -14.36
C VAL A 236 14.99 6.73 -13.06
N LYS A 237 15.99 7.61 -13.10
CA LYS A 237 16.44 8.38 -11.93
C LYS A 237 15.31 9.23 -11.36
N LEU A 238 14.52 9.90 -12.19
CA LEU A 238 13.38 10.69 -11.73
C LEU A 238 12.33 9.82 -11.03
N VAL A 239 12.01 8.65 -11.61
CA VAL A 239 11.08 7.68 -11.02
C VAL A 239 11.61 7.16 -9.68
N ILE A 240 12.89 6.80 -9.59
CA ILE A 240 13.51 6.31 -8.37
C ILE A 240 13.53 7.37 -7.27
N LEU A 241 13.98 8.59 -7.58
CA LEU A 241 14.05 9.67 -6.60
C LEU A 241 12.66 10.12 -6.11
N SER A 242 11.68 10.21 -7.01
CA SER A 242 10.29 10.53 -6.63
C SER A 242 9.67 9.42 -5.77
N THR A 243 9.92 8.15 -6.11
CA THR A 243 9.48 6.98 -5.33
C THR A 243 10.10 6.98 -3.94
N PHE A 244 11.40 7.26 -3.81
CA PHE A 244 12.06 7.36 -2.51
C PHE A 244 11.57 8.56 -1.70
N GLY A 245 11.34 9.71 -2.33
CA GLY A 245 10.76 10.88 -1.68
C GLY A 245 9.35 10.61 -1.14
N ALA A 246 8.48 10.01 -1.95
CA ALA A 246 7.14 9.61 -1.54
C ALA A 246 7.18 8.55 -0.44
N GLY A 247 8.06 7.55 -0.56
CA GLY A 247 8.26 6.52 0.46
C GLY A 247 8.74 7.09 1.79
N ALA A 248 9.66 8.06 1.79
CA ALA A 248 10.12 8.74 2.99
C ALA A 248 8.98 9.52 3.68
N LEU A 249 8.13 10.19 2.90
CA LEU A 249 6.93 10.87 3.42
C LEU A 249 5.96 9.87 4.05
N LEU A 250 5.65 8.76 3.37
CA LEU A 250 4.76 7.72 3.89
C LEU A 250 5.34 7.04 5.14
N LEU A 251 6.66 6.82 5.19
CA LEU A 251 7.34 6.29 6.36
C LEU A 251 7.20 7.24 7.56
N LEU A 252 7.34 8.55 7.35
CA LEU A 252 7.11 9.56 8.38
C LEU A 252 5.65 9.52 8.89
N LEU A 253 4.67 9.43 7.99
CA LEU A 253 3.26 9.30 8.36
C LEU A 253 2.99 8.01 9.15
N CYS A 254 3.58 6.89 8.75
CA CYS A 254 3.54 5.63 9.50
C CYS A 254 4.12 5.80 10.91
N LEU A 255 5.27 6.47 11.05
CA LEU A 255 5.89 6.71 12.35
C LEU A 255 4.99 7.57 13.25
N ILE A 256 4.41 8.65 12.71
CA ILE A 256 3.46 9.51 13.43
C ILE A 256 2.24 8.69 13.88
N ALA A 257 1.66 7.88 12.98
CA ALA A 257 0.53 7.01 13.29
C ALA A 257 0.88 6.00 14.39
N VAL A 258 2.07 5.39 14.35
CA VAL A 258 2.55 4.46 15.38
C VAL A 258 2.70 5.15 16.74
N LEU A 259 3.32 6.34 16.79
CA LEU A 259 3.51 7.09 18.02
C LEU A 259 2.17 7.53 18.62
N TYR A 260 1.24 8.01 17.79
CA TYR A 260 -0.11 8.38 18.19
C TYR A 260 -0.89 7.18 18.74
N LEU A 261 -0.91 6.07 18.00
CA LEU A 261 -1.64 4.85 18.38
C LEU A 261 -1.07 4.21 19.64
N ARG A 262 0.26 4.24 19.84
CA ARG A 262 0.90 3.76 21.08
C ARG A 262 0.38 4.48 22.31
N LYS A 263 0.15 5.80 22.23
CA LYS A 263 -0.35 6.61 23.34
C LYS A 263 -1.87 6.51 23.53
N ARG A 264 -2.64 6.36 22.43
CA ARG A 264 -4.11 6.52 22.47
C ARG A 264 -4.92 5.22 22.29
N SER A 265 -4.30 4.10 21.89
CA SER A 265 -5.02 2.85 21.65
C SER A 265 -4.21 1.61 22.02
N THR A 266 -4.66 0.87 23.03
CA THR A 266 -4.07 -0.43 23.38
C THR A 266 -4.20 -1.40 22.19
N GLY A 267 -3.04 -1.86 21.70
CA GLY A 267 -2.97 -2.76 20.54
C GLY A 267 -3.39 -2.15 19.20
N GLY A 268 -3.59 -0.83 19.10
CA GLY A 268 -3.96 -0.17 17.82
C GLY A 268 -2.91 -0.36 16.73
N VAL A 269 -1.63 -0.17 17.08
CA VAL A 269 -0.50 -0.42 16.16
C VAL A 269 -0.51 -1.85 15.61
N ARG A 270 -0.72 -2.84 16.48
CA ARG A 270 -0.75 -4.25 16.08
C ARG A 270 -1.88 -4.54 15.10
N ARG A 271 -3.08 -3.98 15.33
CA ARG A 271 -4.21 -4.12 14.41
C ARG A 271 -3.94 -3.51 13.05
N GLY A 272 -3.36 -2.30 13.01
CA GLY A 272 -2.98 -1.64 11.76
C GLY A 272 -1.92 -2.42 10.98
N LEU A 273 -0.84 -2.83 11.64
CA LEU A 273 0.23 -3.62 11.02
C LEU A 273 -0.23 -5.02 10.60
N PHE A 274 -1.11 -5.67 11.37
CA PHE A 274 -1.72 -6.95 10.99
C PHE A 274 -2.52 -6.79 9.70
N ALA A 275 -3.42 -5.80 9.62
CA ALA A 275 -4.19 -5.52 8.42
C ALA A 275 -3.28 -5.18 7.23
N GLY A 276 -2.27 -4.32 7.45
CA GLY A 276 -1.28 -3.98 6.43
C GLY A 276 -0.49 -5.19 5.93
N SER A 277 -0.12 -6.13 6.82
CA SER A 277 0.58 -7.36 6.42
C SER A 277 -0.29 -8.28 5.56
N ILE A 278 -1.59 -8.41 5.86
CA ILE A 278 -2.52 -9.17 5.01
C ILE A 278 -2.67 -8.51 3.64
N ILE A 279 -2.88 -7.19 3.58
CA ILE A 279 -2.95 -6.43 2.33
C ILE A 279 -1.68 -6.64 1.50
N THR A 280 -0.52 -6.53 2.14
CA THR A 280 0.79 -6.74 1.50
C THR A 280 0.90 -8.14 0.91
N LEU A 281 0.52 -9.18 1.67
CA LEU A 281 0.57 -10.56 1.19
C LEU A 281 -0.33 -10.78 -0.02
N VAL A 282 -1.56 -10.26 0.00
CA VAL A 282 -2.48 -10.35 -1.14
C VAL A 282 -1.88 -9.67 -2.37
N ILE A 283 -1.35 -8.45 -2.23
CA ILE A 283 -0.74 -7.70 -3.33
C ILE A 283 0.49 -8.44 -3.89
N ILE A 284 1.44 -8.82 -3.03
CA ILE A 284 2.70 -9.40 -3.51
C ILE A 284 2.52 -10.79 -4.12
N LEU A 285 1.59 -11.60 -3.59
CA LEU A 285 1.24 -12.89 -4.19
C LEU A 285 0.52 -12.70 -5.53
N GLY A 286 -0.37 -11.72 -5.64
CA GLY A 286 -1.03 -11.37 -6.90
C GLY A 286 -0.04 -10.92 -7.97
N LEU A 287 0.78 -9.91 -7.66
CA LEU A 287 1.82 -9.41 -8.58
C LEU A 287 2.85 -10.49 -8.92
N GLY A 288 3.29 -11.28 -7.94
CA GLY A 288 4.22 -12.39 -8.16
C GLY A 288 3.64 -13.48 -9.07
N THR A 289 2.34 -13.76 -8.96
CA THR A 289 1.66 -14.72 -9.85
C THR A 289 1.60 -14.19 -11.28
N LEU A 290 1.25 -12.91 -11.48
CA LEU A 290 1.25 -12.28 -12.80
C LEU A 290 2.64 -12.30 -13.45
N ALA A 291 3.66 -11.93 -12.69
CA ALA A 291 5.06 -11.97 -13.15
C ALA A 291 5.53 -13.39 -13.48
N PHE A 292 5.13 -14.39 -12.70
CA PHE A 292 5.48 -15.79 -12.93
C PHE A 292 4.81 -16.37 -14.19
N LEU A 293 3.54 -16.05 -14.43
CA LEU A 293 2.80 -16.55 -15.59
C LEU A 293 3.21 -15.89 -16.91
N GLY A 294 3.70 -14.65 -16.86
CA GLY A 294 4.04 -13.88 -18.04
C GLY A 294 5.02 -12.77 -17.75
N TRP A 295 6.29 -13.12 -17.52
CA TRP A 295 7.35 -12.17 -17.18
C TRP A 295 7.47 -11.03 -18.20
N GLN A 296 7.45 -11.35 -19.50
CA GLN A 296 7.64 -10.36 -20.56
C GLN A 296 6.51 -9.33 -20.59
N GLN A 297 5.26 -9.79 -20.54
CA GLN A 297 4.11 -8.90 -20.48
C GLN A 297 4.12 -8.08 -19.20
N PHE A 298 4.40 -8.70 -18.05
CA PHE A 298 4.48 -8.02 -16.77
C PHE A 298 5.53 -6.88 -16.79
N PHE A 299 6.72 -7.16 -17.30
CA PHE A 299 7.80 -6.17 -17.39
C PHE A 299 7.45 -5.04 -18.35
N THR A 300 6.88 -5.35 -19.52
CA THR A 300 6.44 -4.35 -20.51
C THR A 300 5.36 -3.43 -19.95
N GLU A 301 4.31 -3.99 -19.33
CA GLU A 301 3.24 -3.19 -18.73
C GLU A 301 3.74 -2.34 -17.57
N PHE A 302 4.69 -2.85 -16.77
CA PHE A 302 5.36 -2.06 -15.76
C PHE A 302 6.08 -0.83 -16.38
N HIS A 303 6.81 -1.01 -17.48
CA HIS A 303 7.53 0.09 -18.13
C HIS A 303 6.58 1.11 -18.76
N ARG A 304 5.48 0.66 -19.39
CA ARG A 304 4.46 1.54 -19.99
C ARG A 304 3.77 2.46 -18.98
N ILE A 305 3.73 2.10 -17.69
CA ILE A 305 3.20 2.97 -16.64
C ILE A 305 4.10 4.19 -16.40
N PHE A 306 5.42 4.05 -16.59
CA PHE A 306 6.40 5.07 -16.21
C PHE A 306 7.07 5.76 -17.39
N PHE A 307 7.16 5.11 -18.55
CA PHE A 307 7.95 5.54 -19.69
C PHE A 307 7.12 5.51 -20.97
N ALA A 308 7.40 6.46 -21.87
CA ALA A 308 6.76 6.51 -23.18
C ALA A 308 7.25 5.37 -24.08
N ASP A 309 6.41 4.93 -25.03
CA ASP A 309 6.80 3.90 -25.98
C ASP A 309 8.05 4.30 -26.78
N GLY A 310 8.97 3.36 -26.96
CA GLY A 310 10.24 3.56 -27.66
C GLY A 310 11.35 4.25 -26.85
N SER A 311 11.08 4.80 -25.66
CA SER A 311 12.11 5.50 -24.86
C SER A 311 12.95 4.55 -23.98
N TRP A 312 12.61 3.27 -23.93
CA TRP A 312 13.20 2.28 -23.03
C TRP A 312 13.49 0.94 -23.71
N THR A 313 13.32 0.85 -25.02
CA THR A 313 13.57 -0.35 -25.84
C THR A 313 14.96 -0.26 -26.48
N PHE A 314 15.81 -1.26 -26.25
CA PHE A 314 17.23 -1.25 -26.62
C PHE A 314 17.66 -2.56 -27.28
N SER A 315 18.73 -2.50 -28.08
CA SER A 315 19.32 -3.66 -28.74
C SER A 315 20.14 -4.51 -27.75
N LEU A 316 20.42 -5.78 -28.08
CA LEU A 316 21.19 -6.66 -27.20
C LEU A 316 22.66 -6.26 -27.05
N ASP A 317 23.20 -5.53 -28.02
CA ASP A 317 24.56 -4.99 -27.99
C ASP A 317 24.65 -3.63 -27.28
N ASP A 318 23.51 -3.03 -26.90
CA ASP A 318 23.46 -1.80 -26.10
C ASP A 318 23.99 -2.04 -24.69
N THR A 319 24.81 -1.12 -24.20
CA THR A 319 25.53 -1.27 -22.94
C THR A 319 24.59 -1.51 -21.77
N LEU A 320 23.46 -0.82 -21.69
CA LEU A 320 22.50 -0.91 -20.60
C LEU A 320 21.88 -2.31 -20.51
N ILE A 321 21.57 -2.95 -21.65
CA ILE A 321 21.02 -4.31 -21.69
C ILE A 321 22.08 -5.36 -21.39
N ARG A 322 23.31 -5.13 -21.84
CA ARG A 322 24.46 -5.97 -21.50
C ARG A 322 24.78 -5.91 -20.00
N LEU A 323 24.63 -4.75 -19.38
CA LEU A 323 24.79 -4.58 -17.94
C LEU A 323 23.62 -5.23 -17.21
N PHE A 324 22.38 -4.87 -17.51
CA PHE A 324 21.18 -5.33 -16.81
C PHE A 324 20.30 -6.22 -17.71
N PRO A 325 20.73 -7.47 -18.01
CA PRO A 325 19.98 -8.38 -18.86
C PRO A 325 18.69 -8.82 -18.16
N GLY A 326 17.78 -9.44 -18.91
CA GLY A 326 16.50 -9.91 -18.37
C GLY A 326 16.62 -10.73 -17.08
N GLN A 327 17.64 -11.57 -16.97
CA GLN A 327 17.92 -12.35 -15.77
C GLN A 327 18.15 -11.48 -14.53
N PHE A 328 18.90 -10.37 -14.65
CA PHE A 328 19.11 -9.42 -13.55
C PHE A 328 17.78 -8.88 -13.02
N TRP A 329 16.85 -8.54 -13.92
CA TRP A 329 15.53 -8.01 -13.54
C TRP A 329 14.61 -9.06 -12.92
N ILE A 330 14.67 -10.31 -13.41
CA ILE A 330 13.96 -11.44 -12.79
C ILE A 330 14.46 -11.63 -11.35
N ASP A 331 15.78 -11.67 -11.16
CA ASP A 331 16.39 -11.89 -9.86
C ASP A 331 16.14 -10.72 -8.90
N ALA A 332 16.18 -9.48 -9.39
CA ALA A 332 15.75 -8.28 -8.66
C ALA A 332 14.27 -8.38 -8.22
N GLY A 333 13.38 -8.80 -9.12
CA GLY A 333 11.97 -9.02 -8.83
C GLY A 333 11.74 -10.08 -7.76
N ILE A 334 12.45 -11.22 -7.85
CA ILE A 334 12.42 -12.28 -6.85
C ILE A 334 12.94 -11.79 -5.49
N ALA A 335 14.04 -11.03 -5.47
CA ALA A 335 14.59 -10.47 -4.24
C ALA A 335 13.62 -9.50 -3.56
N ILE A 336 12.99 -8.61 -4.33
CA ILE A 336 11.93 -7.70 -3.83
C ILE A 336 10.78 -8.51 -3.25
N ALA A 337 10.26 -9.48 -4.01
CA ALA A 337 9.15 -10.32 -3.58
C ALA A 337 9.49 -11.10 -2.30
N GLY A 338 10.70 -11.67 -2.21
CA GLY A 338 11.18 -12.39 -1.04
C GLY A 338 11.30 -11.50 0.21
N LEU A 339 11.89 -10.31 0.07
CA LEU A 339 12.03 -9.34 1.17
C LEU A 339 10.67 -8.87 1.69
N VAL A 340 9.75 -8.54 0.77
CA VAL A 340 8.39 -8.10 1.10
C VAL A 340 7.62 -9.23 1.76
N LEU A 341 7.64 -10.44 1.19
CA LEU A 341 6.95 -11.61 1.72
C LEU A 341 7.45 -11.95 3.13
N LEU A 342 8.76 -12.05 3.32
CA LEU A 342 9.37 -12.35 4.62
C LEU A 342 8.98 -11.31 5.67
N THR A 343 9.12 -10.03 5.34
CA THR A 343 8.81 -8.95 6.30
C THR A 343 7.31 -8.90 6.62
N ALA A 344 6.44 -9.13 5.64
CA ALA A 344 5.00 -9.20 5.84
C ALA A 344 4.63 -10.40 6.73
N LEU A 345 5.19 -11.59 6.50
CA LEU A 345 4.96 -12.78 7.32
C LEU A 345 5.45 -12.59 8.76
N VAL A 346 6.65 -12.07 8.96
CA VAL A 346 7.18 -11.76 10.30
C VAL A 346 6.28 -10.75 11.00
N THR A 347 5.86 -9.69 10.30
CA THR A 347 4.93 -8.69 10.84
C THR A 347 3.59 -9.32 11.22
N LEU A 348 3.03 -10.17 10.36
CA LEU A 348 1.77 -10.88 10.59
C LEU A 348 1.85 -11.75 11.85
N VAL A 349 2.91 -12.55 11.99
CA VAL A 349 3.14 -13.43 13.15
C VAL A 349 3.32 -12.61 14.43
N LEU A 350 4.13 -11.56 14.41
CA LEU A 350 4.39 -10.71 15.59
C LEU A 350 3.15 -9.90 16.02
N THR A 351 2.27 -9.59 15.07
CA THR A 351 1.02 -8.84 15.31
C THR A 351 -0.20 -9.74 15.46
N TRP A 352 -0.01 -11.07 15.43
CA TRP A 352 -1.09 -12.03 15.48
C TRP A 352 -1.98 -11.81 16.72
N PRO A 353 -3.31 -11.76 16.55
CA PRO A 353 -4.23 -11.51 17.64
C PRO A 353 -4.34 -12.74 18.57
N THR A 354 -3.46 -12.82 19.58
CA THR A 354 -3.51 -13.87 20.60
C THR A 354 -4.45 -13.52 21.76
N ARG A 355 -5.18 -14.53 22.27
CA ARG A 355 -6.15 -14.41 23.38
C ARG A 355 -5.53 -13.86 24.67
N ARG A 356 -4.30 -14.28 25.00
CA ARG A 356 -3.50 -13.75 26.13
C ARG A 356 -3.21 -12.25 26.03
N ARG A 357 -3.20 -11.68 24.81
CA ARG A 357 -2.89 -10.26 24.54
C ARG A 357 -4.13 -9.40 24.35
N ARG A 358 -5.32 -9.99 24.34
CA ARG A 358 -6.64 -9.32 24.29
C ARG A 358 -7.23 -9.05 25.68
N GLY A 359 -6.52 -9.39 26.77
CA GLY A 359 -6.98 -9.15 28.15
C GLY A 359 -8.18 -10.00 28.57
N LEU A 360 -8.52 -11.05 27.81
CA LEU A 360 -9.60 -11.96 28.14
C LEU A 360 -9.17 -12.85 29.31
N PRO A 361 -10.00 -13.03 30.35
CA PRO A 361 -9.67 -13.89 31.48
C PRO A 361 -9.31 -15.29 30.98
N ARG A 362 -8.33 -15.91 31.66
CA ARG A 362 -7.99 -17.32 31.44
C ARG A 362 -9.28 -18.09 31.60
N ARG A 363 -9.61 -18.97 30.65
CA ARG A 363 -10.74 -19.89 30.80
C ARG A 363 -10.40 -20.73 32.02
N GLU A 364 -10.96 -20.38 33.18
CA GLU A 364 -10.95 -21.27 34.33
C GLU A 364 -11.55 -22.58 33.82
N ALA A 365 -10.86 -23.66 34.15
CA ALA A 365 -11.30 -25.00 33.79
C ALA A 365 -12.69 -25.18 34.39
N ALA A 366 -13.72 -25.12 33.55
CA ALA A 366 -15.04 -25.66 33.86
C ALA A 366 -14.94 -27.19 33.84
N ALA A 367 -14.18 -27.73 34.78
CA ALA A 367 -13.93 -29.14 34.98
C ALA A 367 -13.78 -29.41 36.49
N ASP A 368 -14.75 -28.93 37.27
CA ASP A 368 -14.95 -29.34 38.67
C ASP A 368 -16.44 -29.27 39.08
N GLN A 369 -17.35 -29.47 38.12
CA GLN A 369 -18.76 -29.79 38.39
C GLN A 369 -19.23 -30.84 37.39
N ALA A 370 -18.81 -32.09 37.63
CA ALA A 370 -19.44 -33.29 37.09
C ALA A 370 -19.31 -34.41 38.11
#